data_AF-A0AB35UQI2-F1
#
_entry.id   AF-A0AB35UQI2-F1
#
_cell.length_a   1.000
_cell.length_b   1.000
_cell.length_c   1.000
_cell.angle_alpha   90.00
_cell.angle_beta   90.00
_cell.angle_gamma   90.00
#
_symmetry.space_group_name_H-M   'P 1'
#
loop_
_entity.id
_entity.type
_entity.pdbx_description
1 polymer ?
#
loop_
_entity_poly.entity_id
_entity_poly.type
_entity_poly.pdbx_seq_one_letter_code
_entity_poly.pdbx_strand_id
1 'polypeptide(L)'
;MNEMEQLLFEIISYCGSARSFYLESVNAAKNESFKEAIQLYNDGEDVYELGHQAHLKLLTKFQVNDMLLLTIHAEDQLMSAENFKIVCREFINLYGLNLDVALHNLLLLLLGLEFTALGTVFLKIGNLGMNSLSTLPAAICAIFPMLTFGTANLLTMIVSIIILMLLTHKIKAEYFLCFISSIIYSIFLDLTVICIPWQTNHLVSRILLFVFGMLLVSLGIYFQKETALPSTPFNLVCKELAIFKQKSFTDLKAGLDISFVSITLILEVFTKNYEIVGIGTVICALFVSRLIKLYQAAAVFINSRNYLHSAL
;
A
#
# COMPACT_ATOMS: atom_id res chain seq x y z
N MET A 1 25.92 -47.52 26.01
CA MET A 1 25.28 -46.78 24.90
C MET A 1 26.29 -46.74 23.77
N ASN A 2 25.90 -47.19 22.59
CA ASN A 2 26.75 -47.09 21.40
C ASN A 2 26.89 -45.61 20.97
N GLU A 3 28.00 -45.24 20.33
CA GLU A 3 28.23 -43.86 19.85
C GLU A 3 27.09 -43.36 18.93
N MET A 4 26.50 -44.26 18.12
CA MET A 4 25.34 -43.94 17.29
C MET A 4 24.11 -43.57 18.15
N GLU A 5 23.83 -44.33 19.22
CA GLU A 5 22.71 -44.03 20.12
C GLU A 5 22.92 -42.69 20.85
N GLN A 6 24.16 -42.36 21.22
CA GLN A 6 24.50 -41.06 21.80
C GLN A 6 24.16 -39.90 20.86
N LEU A 7 24.59 -39.98 19.60
CA LEU A 7 24.26 -38.96 18.58
C LEU A 7 22.75 -38.85 18.34
N LEU A 8 22.04 -39.98 18.31
CA LEU A 8 20.58 -39.98 18.16
C LEU A 8 19.87 -39.29 19.34
N PHE A 9 20.31 -39.54 20.58
CA PHE A 9 19.78 -38.84 21.75
C PHE A 9 20.13 -37.35 21.76
N GLU A 10 21.32 -36.96 21.30
CA GLU A 10 21.69 -35.55 21.11
C GLU A 10 20.75 -34.85 20.13
N ILE A 11 20.49 -35.45 18.96
CA ILE A 11 19.55 -34.92 17.96
C ILE A 11 18.15 -34.74 18.59
N ILE A 12 17.61 -35.78 19.23
CA ILE A 12 16.28 -35.72 19.85
C ILE A 12 16.21 -34.61 20.90
N SER A 13 17.24 -34.48 21.74
CA SER A 13 17.28 -33.46 22.80
C SER A 13 17.37 -32.05 22.22
N TYR A 14 18.33 -31.79 21.33
CA TYR A 14 18.53 -30.46 20.75
C TYR A 14 17.35 -30.03 19.89
N CYS A 15 16.84 -30.89 19.01
CA CYS A 15 15.68 -30.58 18.18
C CYS A 15 14.41 -30.41 19.02
N GLY A 16 14.25 -31.19 20.09
CA GLY A 16 13.16 -31.02 21.06
C GLY A 16 13.21 -29.68 21.78
N SER A 17 14.39 -29.25 22.25
CA SER A 17 14.59 -27.95 22.88
C SER A 17 14.37 -26.80 21.89
N ALA A 18 14.94 -26.87 20.69
CA ALA A 18 14.77 -25.85 19.66
C ALA A 18 13.28 -25.63 19.32
N ARG A 19 12.53 -26.72 19.18
CA ARG A 19 11.08 -26.65 18.95
C ARG A 19 10.33 -25.94 20.08
N SER A 20 10.70 -26.16 21.34
CA SER A 20 10.10 -25.45 22.47
C SER A 20 10.39 -23.95 22.40
N PHE A 21 11.63 -23.55 22.12
CA PHE A 21 11.99 -22.13 21.92
C PHE A 21 11.20 -21.48 20.78
N TYR A 22 11.03 -22.18 19.65
CA TYR A 22 10.22 -21.69 18.55
C TYR A 22 8.75 -21.51 18.94
N LEU A 23 8.16 -22.40 19.73
CA LEU A 23 6.78 -22.23 20.21
C LEU A 23 6.64 -21.08 21.22
N GLU A 24 7.60 -20.94 22.14
CA GLU A 24 7.65 -19.84 23.10
C GLU A 24 7.82 -18.48 22.40
N SER A 25 8.62 -18.41 21.34
CA SER A 25 8.77 -17.20 20.52
C SER A 25 7.44 -16.73 19.92
N VAL A 26 6.59 -17.66 19.48
CA VAL A 26 5.26 -17.32 18.94
C VAL A 26 4.32 -16.86 20.05
N ASN A 27 4.38 -17.47 21.23
CA ASN A 27 3.59 -17.02 22.39
C ASN A 27 4.01 -15.61 22.84
N ALA A 28 5.32 -15.33 22.87
CA ALA A 28 5.83 -13.99 23.16
C ALA A 28 5.39 -12.98 22.10
N ALA A 29 5.43 -13.34 20.82
CA ALA A 29 4.95 -12.50 19.72
C ALA A 29 3.43 -12.24 19.82
N LYS A 30 2.65 -13.25 20.21
CA LYS A 30 1.20 -13.11 20.45
C LYS A 30 0.88 -12.16 21.60
N ASN A 31 1.77 -12.06 22.59
CA ASN A 31 1.65 -11.14 23.74
C ASN A 31 2.33 -9.78 23.49
N GLU A 32 2.58 -9.42 22.21
CA GLU A 32 3.22 -8.16 21.79
C GLU A 32 4.65 -7.94 22.34
N SER A 33 5.26 -8.97 22.92
CA SER A 33 6.60 -8.92 23.52
C SER A 33 7.65 -9.29 22.47
N PHE A 34 7.77 -8.47 21.42
CA PHE A 34 8.52 -8.80 20.21
C PHE A 34 10.03 -8.95 20.40
N LYS A 35 10.64 -8.17 21.30
CA LYS A 35 12.07 -8.30 21.60
C LYS A 35 12.40 -9.66 22.19
N GLU A 36 11.56 -10.13 23.11
CA GLU A 36 11.66 -11.44 23.72
C GLU A 36 11.36 -12.54 22.70
N ALA A 37 10.36 -12.34 21.83
CA ALA A 37 10.06 -13.27 20.73
C ALA A 37 11.25 -13.48 19.78
N ILE A 38 11.92 -12.41 19.36
CA ILE A 38 13.09 -12.48 18.48
C ILE A 38 14.26 -13.16 19.20
N GLN A 39 14.47 -12.86 20.49
CA GLN A 39 15.53 -13.47 21.27
C GLN A 39 15.31 -14.98 21.41
N LEU A 40 14.11 -15.42 21.81
CA LEU A 40 13.75 -16.84 21.91
C LEU A 40 13.84 -17.56 20.56
N TYR A 41 13.52 -16.88 19.46
CA TYR A 41 13.68 -17.44 18.12
C TYR A 41 15.15 -17.70 17.78
N ASN A 42 16.03 -16.74 18.05
CA ASN A 42 17.48 -16.87 17.82
C ASN A 42 18.10 -17.93 18.73
N ASP A 43 17.71 -17.99 20.00
CA ASP A 43 18.14 -19.03 20.93
C ASP A 43 17.73 -20.43 20.42
N GLY A 44 16.55 -20.54 19.81
CA GLY A 44 16.08 -21.77 19.15
C GLY A 44 16.92 -22.15 17.92
N GLU A 45 17.34 -21.18 17.10
CA GLU A 45 18.22 -21.40 15.95
C GLU A 45 19.59 -21.95 16.38
N ASP A 46 20.19 -21.34 17.39
CA ASP A 46 21.50 -21.75 17.93
C ASP A 46 21.46 -23.20 18.46
N VAL A 47 20.38 -23.57 19.15
CA VAL A 47 20.19 -24.93 19.66
C VAL A 47 19.90 -25.93 18.53
N TYR A 48 19.13 -25.53 17.51
CA TYR A 48 18.86 -26.38 16.35
C TYR A 48 20.15 -26.69 15.57
N GLU A 49 21.05 -25.72 15.42
CA GLU A 49 22.33 -25.90 14.73
C GLU A 49 23.19 -26.99 15.39
N LEU A 50 23.17 -27.10 16.73
CA LEU A 50 23.85 -28.18 17.45
C LEU A 50 23.27 -29.56 17.10
N GLY A 51 21.94 -29.66 17.02
CA GLY A 51 21.25 -30.89 16.58
C GLY A 51 21.57 -31.24 15.12
N HIS A 52 21.62 -30.23 14.24
CA HIS A 52 21.97 -30.42 12.84
C HIS A 52 23.42 -30.88 12.66
N GLN A 53 24.36 -30.34 13.44
CA GLN A 53 25.75 -30.81 13.47
C GLN A 53 25.87 -32.27 13.94
N ALA A 54 25.08 -32.69 14.93
CA ALA A 54 25.03 -34.09 15.38
C ALA A 54 24.51 -35.02 14.27
N HIS A 55 23.48 -34.59 13.53
CA HIS A 55 22.96 -35.30 12.36
C HIS A 55 24.00 -35.44 11.24
N LEU A 56 24.75 -34.38 10.90
CA LEU A 56 25.83 -34.45 9.92
C LEU A 56 26.95 -35.45 10.31
N LYS A 57 27.30 -35.51 11.60
CA LYS A 57 28.26 -36.51 12.11
C LYS A 57 27.75 -37.93 11.96
N LEU A 58 26.44 -38.14 12.10
CA LEU A 58 25.80 -39.45 11.94
C LEU A 58 25.90 -39.93 10.48
N LEU A 59 25.58 -39.05 9.51
CA LEU A 59 25.67 -39.35 8.07
C LEU A 59 27.10 -39.61 7.59
N THR A 60 28.10 -38.92 8.15
CA THR A 60 29.50 -39.08 7.73
C THR A 60 30.18 -40.31 8.32
N LYS A 61 29.81 -40.72 9.54
CA LYS A 61 30.46 -41.84 10.24
C LYS A 61 29.79 -43.19 10.03
N PHE A 62 28.48 -43.23 9.76
CA PHE A 62 27.72 -44.49 9.78
C PHE A 62 27.01 -44.74 8.44
N GLN A 63 27.14 -45.95 7.91
CA GLN A 63 26.23 -46.45 6.86
C GLN A 63 24.92 -46.84 7.54
N VAL A 64 23.87 -46.06 7.32
CA VAL A 64 22.52 -46.32 7.85
C VAL A 64 21.90 -47.49 7.08
N ASN A 65 22.37 -48.71 7.35
CA ASN A 65 21.85 -49.93 6.71
C ASN A 65 20.72 -50.58 7.51
N ASP A 66 20.66 -50.37 8.84
CA ASP A 66 19.57 -50.85 9.69
C ASP A 66 18.72 -49.68 10.21
N MET A 67 17.47 -49.61 9.76
CA MET A 67 16.46 -48.66 10.21
C MET A 67 15.98 -49.01 11.62
N LEU A 68 16.74 -48.58 12.62
CA LEU A 68 16.32 -48.62 14.02
C LEU A 68 15.20 -47.59 14.25
N LEU A 69 14.16 -47.95 15.02
CA LEU A 69 13.04 -47.06 15.38
C LEU A 69 13.52 -45.71 15.95
N LEU A 70 14.63 -45.73 16.70
CA LEU A 70 15.24 -44.54 17.27
C LEU A 70 15.78 -43.57 16.22
N THR A 71 16.34 -44.08 15.11
CA THR A 71 16.83 -43.26 14.00
C THR A 71 15.68 -42.54 13.31
N ILE A 72 14.59 -43.25 13.03
CA ILE A 72 13.38 -42.66 12.46
C ILE A 72 12.85 -41.56 13.40
N HIS A 73 12.79 -41.82 14.70
CA HIS A 73 12.32 -40.83 15.66
C HIS A 73 13.21 -39.58 15.73
N ALA A 74 14.53 -39.73 15.66
CA ALA A 74 15.45 -38.60 15.66
C ALA A 74 15.30 -37.74 14.39
N GLU A 75 15.20 -38.37 13.22
CA GLU A 75 14.94 -37.68 11.96
C GLU A 75 13.58 -36.94 11.97
N ASP A 76 12.53 -37.58 12.52
CA ASP A 76 11.21 -36.96 12.67
C ASP A 76 11.28 -35.70 13.56
N GLN A 77 12.04 -35.75 14.66
CA GLN A 77 12.22 -34.59 15.54
C GLN A 77 12.99 -33.46 14.86
N LEU A 78 14.03 -33.80 14.09
CA LEU A 78 14.85 -32.82 13.37
C LEU A 78 14.03 -32.10 12.29
N MET A 79 13.33 -32.85 11.44
CA MET A 79 12.45 -32.29 10.41
C MET A 79 11.28 -31.51 11.03
N SER A 80 10.72 -31.98 12.14
CA SER A 80 9.67 -31.23 12.85
C SER A 80 10.19 -29.87 13.33
N ALA A 81 11.39 -29.81 13.92
CA ALA A 81 11.97 -28.57 14.40
C ALA A 81 12.27 -27.57 13.27
N GLU A 82 12.77 -28.05 12.12
CA GLU A 82 13.00 -27.21 10.94
C GLU A 82 11.71 -26.60 10.38
N ASN A 83 10.65 -27.41 10.28
CA ASN A 83 9.35 -26.92 9.85
C ASN A 83 8.79 -25.87 10.81
N PHE A 84 8.91 -26.07 12.12
CA PHE A 84 8.50 -25.08 13.12
C PHE A 84 9.32 -23.80 13.01
N LYS A 85 10.63 -23.87 12.77
CA LYS A 85 11.49 -22.68 12.55
C LYS A 85 10.96 -21.78 11.44
N ILE A 86 10.61 -22.38 10.29
CA ILE A 86 10.11 -21.63 9.12
C ILE A 86 8.74 -21.02 9.43
N VAL A 87 7.82 -21.81 9.98
CA VAL A 87 6.45 -21.37 10.28
C VAL A 87 6.41 -20.31 11.39
N CYS A 88 7.21 -20.48 12.45
CA CYS A 88 7.27 -19.52 13.55
C CYS A 88 7.85 -18.16 13.10
N ARG A 89 8.83 -18.15 12.18
CA ARG A 89 9.33 -16.90 11.58
C ARG A 89 8.21 -16.12 10.89
N GLU A 90 7.38 -16.81 10.11
CA GLU A 90 6.22 -16.19 9.47
C GLU A 90 5.19 -15.70 10.49
N PHE A 91 4.92 -16.46 11.56
CA PHE A 91 4.03 -15.99 12.63
C PHE A 91 4.58 -14.76 13.36
N ILE A 92 5.87 -14.72 13.68
CA ILE A 92 6.50 -13.54 14.29
C ILE A 92 6.38 -12.34 13.35
N ASN A 93 6.60 -12.52 12.05
CA ASN A 93 6.42 -11.46 11.05
C ASN A 93 4.96 -10.99 10.93
N LEU A 94 3.99 -11.92 11.03
CA LEU A 94 2.56 -11.61 11.02
C LEU A 94 2.10 -10.88 12.28
N TYR A 95 2.54 -11.32 13.46
CA TYR A 95 2.19 -10.67 14.73
C TYR A 95 2.94 -9.36 14.91
N GLY A 96 4.20 -9.32 14.50
CA GLY A 96 5.02 -8.12 14.40
C GLY A 96 4.63 -7.25 13.22
N LEU A 97 3.35 -7.21 12.83
CA LEU A 97 2.83 -6.34 11.78
C LEU A 97 3.20 -4.90 12.14
N ASN A 98 4.31 -4.51 11.52
CA ASN A 98 5.30 -3.61 12.08
C ASN A 98 4.75 -2.21 12.23
N LEU A 99 4.92 -1.61 13.41
CA LEU A 99 4.74 -0.16 13.59
C LEU A 99 5.53 0.61 12.52
N ASP A 100 6.72 0.12 12.13
CA ASP A 100 7.55 0.71 11.08
C ASP A 100 6.96 0.57 9.67
N VAL A 101 6.32 -0.55 9.34
CA VAL A 101 5.65 -0.73 8.04
C VAL A 101 4.34 0.07 8.00
N ALA A 102 3.61 0.13 9.12
CA ALA A 102 2.44 0.98 9.25
C ALA A 102 2.82 2.46 9.13
N LEU A 103 3.91 2.88 9.77
CA LEU A 103 4.45 4.24 9.68
C LEU A 103 4.92 4.54 8.26
N HIS A 104 5.63 3.62 7.61
CA HIS A 104 6.06 3.76 6.22
C HIS A 104 4.87 3.95 5.28
N ASN A 105 3.84 3.09 5.39
CA ASN A 105 2.61 3.20 4.62
C ASN A 105 1.87 4.52 4.90
N LEU A 106 1.83 4.96 6.16
CA LEU A 106 1.21 6.24 6.53
C LEU A 106 1.98 7.43 5.95
N LEU A 107 3.30 7.43 6.02
CA LEU A 107 4.15 8.48 5.46
C LEU A 107 4.00 8.56 3.93
N LEU A 108 4.02 7.42 3.24
CA LEU A 108 3.77 7.36 1.80
C LEU A 108 2.36 7.86 1.44
N LEU A 109 1.35 7.54 2.25
CA LEU A 109 -0.01 8.03 2.04
C LEU A 109 -0.05 9.56 2.17
N LEU A 110 0.49 10.11 3.26
CA LEU A 110 0.52 11.55 3.52
C LEU A 110 1.29 12.31 2.42
N LEU A 111 2.48 11.82 2.04
CA LEU A 111 3.25 12.39 0.93
C LEU A 111 2.47 12.30 -0.39
N GLY A 112 1.82 11.17 -0.65
CA GLY A 112 1.00 10.98 -1.84
C GLY A 112 -0.19 11.92 -1.91
N LEU A 113 -0.87 12.18 -0.78
CA LEU A 113 -1.97 13.14 -0.70
C LEU A 113 -1.47 14.57 -0.95
N GLU A 114 -0.35 14.96 -0.33
CA GLU A 114 0.23 16.31 -0.48
C GLU A 114 0.67 16.58 -1.93
N PHE A 115 1.40 15.66 -2.57
CA PHE A 115 1.78 15.83 -3.97
C PHE A 115 0.57 15.90 -4.91
N THR A 116 -0.49 15.15 -4.60
CA THR A 116 -1.73 15.23 -5.38
C THR A 116 -2.43 16.57 -5.18
N ALA A 117 -2.41 17.13 -3.96
CA ALA A 117 -2.99 18.43 -3.67
C ALA A 117 -2.24 19.55 -4.40
N LEU A 118 -0.91 19.60 -4.24
CA LEU A 118 -0.02 20.52 -4.95
C LEU A 118 -0.23 20.45 -6.47
N GLY A 119 -0.20 19.25 -7.03
CA GLY A 119 -0.40 19.05 -8.46
C GLY A 119 -1.78 19.55 -8.93
N THR A 120 -2.84 19.27 -8.18
CA THR A 120 -4.20 19.72 -8.50
C THR A 120 -4.33 21.24 -8.46
N VAL A 121 -3.70 21.91 -7.49
CA VAL A 121 -3.69 23.38 -7.43
C VAL A 121 -2.90 23.99 -8.60
N PHE A 122 -1.78 23.39 -9.01
CA PHE A 122 -1.07 23.86 -10.21
C PHE A 122 -1.88 23.69 -11.50
N LEU A 123 -2.63 22.60 -11.63
CA LEU A 123 -3.57 22.43 -12.76
C LEU A 123 -4.63 23.54 -12.77
N LYS A 124 -5.19 23.86 -11.60
CA LYS A 124 -6.16 24.95 -11.43
C LYS A 124 -5.57 26.32 -11.81
N ILE A 125 -4.36 26.64 -11.34
CA ILE A 125 -3.66 27.91 -11.67
C ILE A 125 -3.31 27.98 -13.16
N GLY A 126 -2.88 26.86 -13.76
CA GLY A 126 -2.57 26.78 -15.19
C GLY A 126 -3.79 27.03 -16.08
N ASN A 127 -5.00 26.84 -15.56
CA ASN A 127 -6.27 27.14 -16.22
C ASN A 127 -6.42 26.50 -17.61
N LEU A 128 -5.76 25.37 -17.87
CA LEU A 128 -5.90 24.64 -19.14
C LEU A 128 -6.94 23.51 -19.03
N GLY A 129 -7.52 23.32 -17.85
CA GLY A 129 -8.32 22.18 -17.45
C GLY A 129 -7.70 21.48 -16.23
N MET A 130 -8.43 20.52 -15.66
CA MET A 130 -8.05 19.83 -14.42
C MET A 130 -8.20 18.32 -14.53
N ASN A 131 -7.78 17.57 -13.50
CA ASN A 131 -8.08 16.14 -13.43
C ASN A 131 -9.60 15.91 -13.18
N SER A 132 -10.14 14.81 -13.70
CA SER A 132 -11.58 14.47 -13.64
C SER A 132 -12.17 14.52 -12.22
N LEU A 133 -11.38 14.15 -11.23
CA LEU A 133 -11.79 14.14 -9.82
C LEU A 133 -12.08 15.55 -9.28
N SER A 134 -11.28 16.53 -9.68
CA SER A 134 -11.32 17.89 -9.14
C SER A 134 -12.19 18.87 -9.96
N THR A 135 -12.62 18.49 -11.17
CA THR A 135 -13.48 19.36 -11.99
C THR A 135 -14.81 19.65 -11.30
N LEU A 136 -15.47 18.63 -10.75
CA LEU A 136 -16.77 18.80 -10.08
C LEU A 136 -16.68 19.67 -8.80
N PRO A 137 -15.73 19.43 -7.87
CA PRO A 137 -15.47 20.34 -6.76
C PRO A 137 -15.26 21.80 -7.17
N ALA A 138 -14.51 22.05 -8.25
CA ALA A 138 -14.28 23.41 -8.72
C ALA A 138 -15.55 24.07 -9.26
N ALA A 139 -16.41 23.33 -9.97
CA ALA A 139 -17.71 23.86 -10.41
C ALA A 139 -18.62 24.16 -9.21
N ILE A 140 -18.60 23.33 -8.17
CA ILE A 140 -19.32 23.59 -6.92
C ILE A 140 -18.83 24.90 -6.28
N CYS A 141 -17.53 25.14 -6.19
CA CYS A 141 -16.98 26.40 -5.69
C CYS A 141 -17.38 27.62 -6.55
N ALA A 142 -17.50 27.45 -7.87
CA ALA A 142 -17.94 28.53 -8.76
C ALA A 142 -19.40 28.93 -8.51
N ILE A 143 -20.25 27.98 -8.10
CA ILE A 143 -21.67 28.22 -7.76
C ILE A 143 -21.82 28.75 -6.34
N PHE A 144 -21.04 28.22 -5.40
CA PHE A 144 -21.09 28.54 -3.98
C PHE A 144 -19.75 29.13 -3.53
N PRO A 145 -19.53 30.46 -3.68
CA PRO A 145 -18.26 31.10 -3.34
C PRO A 145 -17.88 31.03 -1.86
N MET A 146 -18.83 30.66 -1.00
CA MET A 146 -18.59 30.45 0.44
C MET A 146 -17.85 29.13 0.74
N LEU A 147 -17.82 28.19 -0.21
CA LEU A 147 -17.08 26.93 -0.06
C LEU A 147 -15.65 27.11 -0.55
N THR A 148 -14.70 26.72 0.29
CA THR A 148 -13.30 26.56 -0.10
C THR A 148 -13.15 25.39 -1.08
N PHE A 149 -12.03 25.35 -1.81
CA PHE A 149 -11.80 24.29 -2.79
C PHE A 149 -11.67 22.91 -2.14
N GLY A 150 -11.00 22.85 -0.98
CA GLY A 150 -10.91 21.66 -0.15
C GLY A 150 -12.28 21.20 0.37
N THR A 151 -13.10 22.11 0.90
CA THR A 151 -14.43 21.74 1.42
C THR A 151 -15.37 21.22 0.33
N ALA A 152 -15.38 21.83 -0.86
CA ALA A 152 -16.15 21.31 -2.00
C ALA A 152 -15.68 19.91 -2.44
N ASN A 153 -14.36 19.66 -2.38
CA ASN A 153 -13.79 18.36 -2.68
C ASN A 153 -14.17 17.31 -1.62
N LEU A 154 -14.10 17.66 -0.33
CA LEU A 154 -14.56 16.81 0.77
C LEU A 154 -16.04 16.41 0.60
N LEU A 155 -16.92 17.37 0.29
CA LEU A 155 -18.34 17.11 0.07
C LEU A 155 -18.56 16.15 -1.09
N THR A 156 -17.88 16.37 -2.21
CA THR A 156 -17.97 15.50 -3.39
C THR A 156 -17.55 14.07 -3.05
N MET A 157 -16.49 13.91 -2.26
CA MET A 157 -16.03 12.60 -1.78
C MET A 157 -17.05 11.93 -0.83
N ILE A 158 -17.58 12.67 0.15
CA ILE A 158 -18.59 12.15 1.09
C ILE A 158 -19.83 11.66 0.35
N VAL A 159 -20.36 12.47 -0.57
CA VAL A 159 -21.51 12.11 -1.40
C VAL A 159 -21.23 10.85 -2.22
N SER A 160 -20.02 10.73 -2.77
CA SER A 160 -19.61 9.54 -3.54
C SER A 160 -19.59 8.27 -2.67
N ILE A 161 -19.10 8.35 -1.42
CA ILE A 161 -19.13 7.22 -0.47
C ILE A 161 -20.57 6.88 -0.09
N ILE A 162 -21.42 7.87 0.18
CA ILE A 162 -22.82 7.64 0.54
C ILE A 162 -23.55 6.93 -0.60
N ILE A 163 -23.40 7.41 -1.84
CA ILE A 163 -23.95 6.75 -3.04
C ILE A 163 -23.46 5.31 -3.12
N LEU A 164 -22.17 5.05 -2.88
CA LEU A 164 -21.62 3.70 -2.87
C LEU A 164 -22.26 2.82 -1.79
N MET A 165 -22.42 3.32 -0.56
CA MET A 165 -23.04 2.58 0.54
C MET A 165 -24.49 2.23 0.22
N LEU A 166 -25.24 3.15 -0.39
CA LEU A 166 -26.62 2.92 -0.82
C LEU A 166 -26.69 1.89 -1.96
N LEU A 167 -25.78 1.92 -2.92
CA LEU A 167 -25.77 0.98 -4.04
C LEU A 167 -25.32 -0.42 -3.64
N THR A 168 -24.33 -0.52 -2.75
CA THR A 168 -23.72 -1.80 -2.37
C THR A 168 -24.38 -2.45 -1.15
N HIS A 169 -25.17 -1.69 -0.37
CA HIS A 169 -25.74 -2.10 0.91
C HIS A 169 -24.70 -2.69 1.89
N LYS A 170 -23.44 -2.23 1.82
CA LYS A 170 -22.34 -2.68 2.67
C LYS A 170 -21.72 -1.50 3.41
N ILE A 171 -21.30 -1.74 4.65
CA ILE A 171 -20.51 -0.80 5.44
C ILE A 171 -19.22 -1.53 5.84
N LYS A 172 -18.07 -1.02 5.39
CA LYS A 172 -16.75 -1.59 5.65
C LYS A 172 -15.88 -0.59 6.42
N ALA A 173 -14.97 -1.06 7.25
CA ALA A 173 -13.99 -0.21 7.95
C ALA A 173 -13.11 0.59 6.97
N GLU A 174 -12.85 0.06 5.77
CA GLU A 174 -12.15 0.76 4.69
C GLU A 174 -12.81 2.10 4.32
N TYR A 175 -14.14 2.19 4.43
CA TYR A 175 -14.88 3.41 4.05
C TYR A 175 -14.59 4.54 5.04
N PHE A 176 -14.43 4.20 6.31
CA PHE A 176 -14.08 5.13 7.38
C PHE A 176 -12.64 5.64 7.21
N LEU A 177 -11.70 4.76 6.87
CA LEU A 177 -10.30 5.16 6.60
C LEU A 177 -10.21 6.11 5.37
N CYS A 178 -10.98 5.83 4.30
CA CYS A 178 -11.10 6.73 3.15
C CYS A 178 -11.72 8.08 3.50
N PHE A 179 -12.63 8.12 4.47
CA PHE A 179 -13.20 9.38 4.96
C PHE A 179 -12.12 10.23 5.66
N ILE A 180 -11.30 9.61 6.52
CA ILE A 180 -10.16 10.29 7.17
C ILE A 180 -9.18 10.82 6.13
N SER A 181 -8.79 10.00 5.16
CA SER A 181 -7.84 10.43 4.11
C SER A 181 -8.39 11.59 3.27
N SER A 182 -9.71 11.63 3.05
CA SER A 182 -10.37 12.74 2.35
C SER A 182 -10.36 14.05 3.11
N ILE A 183 -10.51 14.00 4.44
CA ILE A 183 -10.38 15.20 5.29
C ILE A 183 -8.96 15.73 5.17
N ILE A 184 -7.94 14.87 5.34
CA ILE A 184 -6.53 15.27 5.24
C ILE A 184 -6.23 15.86 3.87
N TYR A 185 -6.64 15.18 2.78
CA TYR A 185 -6.46 15.67 1.42
C TYR A 185 -7.11 17.03 1.18
N SER A 186 -8.31 17.24 1.74
CA SER A 186 -9.03 18.50 1.60
C SER A 186 -8.38 19.65 2.37
N ILE A 187 -7.80 19.37 3.54
CA ILE A 187 -6.99 20.33 4.28
C ILE A 187 -5.73 20.68 3.48
N PHE A 188 -5.02 19.69 2.93
CA PHE A 188 -3.85 19.93 2.07
C PHE A 188 -4.20 20.75 0.82
N LEU A 189 -5.36 20.52 0.19
CA LEU A 189 -5.84 21.35 -0.91
C LEU A 189 -6.02 22.82 -0.49
N ASP A 190 -6.67 23.09 0.64
CA ASP A 190 -6.87 24.47 1.08
C ASP A 190 -5.55 25.13 1.51
N LEU A 191 -4.68 24.41 2.21
CA LEU A 191 -3.34 24.88 2.59
C LEU A 191 -2.51 25.25 1.34
N THR A 192 -2.50 24.40 0.32
CA THR A 192 -1.75 24.65 -0.92
C THR A 192 -2.32 25.85 -1.70
N VAL A 193 -3.64 26.04 -1.73
CA VAL A 193 -4.26 27.25 -2.30
C VAL A 193 -3.86 28.51 -1.53
N ILE A 194 -3.79 28.46 -0.20
CA ILE A 194 -3.37 29.59 0.64
C ILE A 194 -1.88 29.91 0.42
N CYS A 195 -1.02 28.89 0.35
CA CYS A 195 0.42 29.06 0.13
C CYS A 195 0.76 29.57 -1.27
N ILE A 196 -0.06 29.25 -2.28
CA ILE A 196 0.17 29.61 -3.68
C ILE A 196 -1.04 30.39 -4.22
N PRO A 197 -1.24 31.66 -3.81
CA PRO A 197 -2.39 32.46 -4.23
C PRO A 197 -2.23 33.08 -5.63
N TRP A 198 -1.20 32.69 -6.38
CA TRP A 198 -0.83 33.33 -7.63
C TRP A 198 -1.69 32.85 -8.79
N GLN A 199 -2.01 33.77 -9.70
CA GLN A 199 -2.63 33.47 -10.98
C GLN A 199 -1.68 33.82 -12.12
N THR A 200 -1.81 33.14 -13.26
CA THR A 200 -0.96 33.42 -14.42
C THR A 200 -1.76 33.47 -15.72
N ASN A 201 -1.54 34.54 -16.48
CA ASN A 201 -2.23 34.77 -17.76
C ASN A 201 -1.32 34.48 -18.97
N HIS A 202 -0.01 34.31 -18.75
CA HIS A 202 0.93 34.00 -19.83
C HIS A 202 0.81 32.54 -20.26
N LEU A 203 0.72 32.31 -21.57
CA LEU A 203 0.50 30.96 -22.11
C LEU A 203 1.61 29.98 -21.72
N VAL A 204 2.87 30.42 -21.75
CA VAL A 204 4.03 29.57 -21.46
C VAL A 204 4.02 29.10 -20.00
N SER A 205 3.77 30.01 -19.05
CA SER A 205 3.67 29.63 -17.63
C SER A 205 2.48 28.71 -17.37
N ARG A 206 1.33 28.94 -18.03
CA ARG A 206 0.16 28.04 -17.95
C ARG A 206 0.51 26.61 -18.38
N ILE A 207 1.20 26.45 -19.51
CA ILE A 207 1.63 25.14 -20.01
C ILE A 207 2.63 24.50 -19.05
N LEU A 208 3.64 25.25 -18.58
CA LEU A 208 4.65 24.71 -17.65
C LEU A 208 4.03 24.25 -16.33
N LEU A 209 3.15 25.07 -15.73
CA LEU A 209 2.45 24.72 -14.49
C LEU A 209 1.51 23.53 -14.71
N PHE A 210 0.84 23.45 -15.85
CA PHE A 210 -0.02 22.32 -16.17
C PHE A 210 0.76 21.01 -16.29
N VAL A 211 1.88 21.01 -17.04
CA VAL A 211 2.75 19.83 -17.17
C VAL A 211 3.32 19.43 -15.81
N PHE A 212 3.83 20.39 -15.05
CA PHE A 212 4.37 20.13 -13.71
C PHE A 212 3.29 19.60 -12.75
N GLY A 213 2.10 20.20 -12.75
CA GLY A 213 0.96 19.76 -11.97
C GLY A 213 0.54 18.34 -12.30
N MET A 214 0.50 17.98 -13.59
CA MET A 214 0.18 16.61 -14.02
C MET A 214 1.22 15.59 -13.53
N LEU A 215 2.52 15.91 -13.61
CA LEU A 215 3.58 15.06 -13.07
C LEU A 215 3.39 14.85 -11.56
N LEU A 216 3.16 15.91 -10.80
CA LEU A 216 2.92 15.83 -9.35
C LEU A 216 1.67 15.03 -8.99
N VAL A 217 0.54 15.24 -9.69
CA VAL A 217 -0.68 14.44 -9.49
C VAL A 217 -0.39 12.96 -9.74
N SER A 218 0.29 12.63 -10.84
CA SER A 218 0.59 11.24 -11.17
C SER A 218 1.58 10.60 -10.18
N LEU A 219 2.55 11.36 -9.67
CA LEU A 219 3.49 10.91 -8.64
C LEU A 219 2.79 10.69 -7.29
N GLY A 220 1.90 11.60 -6.90
CA GLY A 220 1.10 11.48 -5.69
C GLY A 220 0.18 10.26 -5.70
N ILE A 221 -0.50 10.00 -6.83
CA ILE A 221 -1.32 8.80 -7.01
C ILE A 221 -0.45 7.53 -7.02
N TYR A 222 0.78 7.59 -7.55
CA TYR A 222 1.72 6.47 -7.48
C TYR A 222 2.05 6.13 -6.02
N PHE A 223 2.48 7.09 -5.19
CA PHE A 223 2.76 6.81 -3.77
C PHE A 223 1.54 6.27 -3.02
N GLN A 224 0.35 6.82 -3.27
CA GLN A 224 -0.91 6.31 -2.72
C GLN A 224 -1.19 4.85 -3.07
N LYS A 225 -0.77 4.38 -4.25
CA LYS A 225 -0.96 2.99 -4.68
C LYS A 225 0.05 2.01 -4.08
N GLU A 226 1.25 2.47 -3.76
CA GLU A 226 2.26 1.65 -3.08
C GLU A 226 1.90 1.41 -1.61
N THR A 227 0.97 2.21 -1.06
CA THR A 227 0.45 1.97 0.29
C THR A 227 -0.56 0.82 0.32
N ALA A 228 -0.53 0.03 1.39
CA ALA A 228 -1.58 -0.94 1.70
C ALA A 228 -2.87 -0.30 2.24
N LEU A 229 -2.91 1.04 2.37
CA LEU A 229 -4.02 1.79 2.95
C LEU A 229 -4.99 2.30 1.87
N PRO A 230 -6.29 2.36 2.17
CA PRO A 230 -7.27 2.89 1.22
C PRO A 230 -7.12 4.41 1.08
N SER A 231 -6.58 4.85 -0.05
CA SER A 231 -6.05 6.20 -0.23
C SER A 231 -7.10 7.27 -0.55
N THR A 232 -8.03 7.00 -1.47
CA THR A 232 -9.11 7.94 -1.82
C THR A 232 -10.43 7.22 -2.01
N PRO A 233 -11.54 7.83 -1.55
CA PRO A 233 -12.89 7.30 -1.77
C PRO A 233 -13.17 6.99 -3.23
N PHE A 234 -12.65 7.80 -4.15
CA PHE A 234 -12.86 7.61 -5.57
C PHE A 234 -12.35 6.26 -6.08
N ASN A 235 -11.11 5.88 -5.73
CA ASN A 235 -10.55 4.60 -6.13
C ASN A 235 -11.30 3.43 -5.47
N LEU A 236 -11.72 3.59 -4.21
CA LEU A 236 -12.52 2.61 -3.49
C LEU A 236 -13.91 2.42 -4.14
N VAL A 237 -14.59 3.51 -4.49
CA VAL A 237 -15.87 3.51 -5.21
C VAL A 237 -15.74 2.77 -6.54
N CYS A 238 -14.68 3.04 -7.31
CA CYS A 238 -14.41 2.33 -8.56
C CYS A 238 -14.23 0.82 -8.33
N LYS A 239 -13.46 0.43 -7.30
CA LYS A 239 -13.18 -0.98 -6.96
C LYS A 239 -14.44 -1.73 -6.53
N GLU A 240 -15.21 -1.17 -5.60
CA GLU A 240 -16.42 -1.82 -5.09
C GLU A 240 -17.53 -1.88 -6.14
N LEU A 241 -17.71 -0.83 -6.95
CA LEU A 241 -18.66 -0.88 -8.06
C LEU A 241 -18.23 -1.87 -9.15
N ALA A 242 -16.92 -2.08 -9.35
CA ALA A 242 -16.40 -3.07 -10.30
C ALA A 242 -16.75 -4.48 -9.89
N ILE A 243 -16.59 -4.79 -8.60
CA ILE A 243 -17.00 -6.08 -8.03
C ILE A 243 -18.52 -6.23 -8.12
N PHE A 244 -19.28 -5.20 -7.74
CA PHE A 244 -20.75 -5.24 -7.74
C PHE A 244 -21.35 -5.39 -9.15
N LYS A 245 -20.81 -4.68 -10.15
CA LYS A 245 -21.29 -4.71 -11.54
C LYS A 245 -20.61 -5.75 -12.43
N GLN A 246 -19.65 -6.52 -11.90
CA GLN A 246 -18.82 -7.47 -12.65
C GLN A 246 -18.18 -6.86 -13.91
N LYS A 247 -17.69 -5.62 -13.79
CA LYS A 247 -16.97 -4.90 -14.84
C LYS A 247 -15.51 -4.72 -14.48
N SER A 248 -14.65 -4.44 -15.46
CA SER A 248 -13.27 -4.11 -15.16
C SER A 248 -13.19 -2.79 -14.38
N PHE A 249 -12.23 -2.68 -13.46
CA PHE A 249 -11.95 -1.44 -12.72
C PHE A 249 -11.72 -0.25 -13.66
N THR A 250 -11.02 -0.50 -14.78
CA THR A 250 -10.69 0.52 -15.79
C THR A 250 -11.95 1.09 -16.44
N ASP A 251 -12.90 0.24 -16.82
CA ASP A 251 -14.12 0.69 -17.51
C ASP A 251 -15.02 1.52 -16.60
N LEU A 252 -15.15 1.12 -15.33
CA LEU A 252 -15.95 1.87 -14.36
C LEU A 252 -15.30 3.18 -13.96
N LYS A 253 -13.98 3.20 -13.81
CA LYS A 253 -13.25 4.43 -13.58
C LYS A 253 -13.46 5.42 -14.71
N ALA A 254 -13.31 4.97 -15.97
CA ALA A 254 -13.58 5.81 -17.13
C ALA A 254 -15.02 6.34 -17.14
N GLY A 255 -16.00 5.49 -16.81
CA GLY A 255 -17.41 5.90 -16.69
C GLY A 255 -17.65 6.97 -15.63
N LEU A 256 -17.00 6.86 -14.46
CA LEU A 256 -17.09 7.86 -13.39
C LEU A 256 -16.35 9.17 -13.74
N ASP A 257 -15.19 9.07 -14.39
CA ASP A 257 -14.46 10.25 -14.87
C ASP A 257 -15.29 11.04 -15.89
N ILE A 258 -15.95 10.33 -16.82
CA ILE A 258 -16.87 10.93 -17.80
C ILE A 258 -18.07 11.55 -17.11
N SER A 259 -18.64 10.91 -16.08
CA SER A 259 -19.80 11.47 -15.38
C SER A 259 -19.45 12.77 -14.65
N PHE A 260 -18.30 12.84 -13.98
CA PHE A 260 -17.86 14.06 -13.29
C PHE A 260 -17.60 15.21 -14.27
N VAL A 261 -16.92 14.95 -15.39
CA VAL A 261 -16.69 15.96 -16.43
C VAL A 261 -18.02 16.41 -17.05
N SER A 262 -18.93 15.48 -17.33
CA SER A 262 -20.26 15.80 -17.90
C SER A 262 -21.09 16.68 -16.96
N ILE A 263 -21.13 16.34 -15.67
CA ILE A 263 -21.82 17.16 -14.66
C ILE A 263 -21.15 18.54 -14.58
N THR A 264 -19.82 18.60 -14.59
CA THR A 264 -19.07 19.87 -14.55
C THR A 264 -19.44 20.76 -15.73
N LEU A 265 -19.43 20.23 -16.97
CA LEU A 265 -19.79 20.98 -18.18
C LEU A 265 -21.21 21.55 -18.10
N ILE A 266 -22.17 20.79 -17.55
CA ILE A 266 -23.54 21.28 -17.34
C ILE A 266 -23.53 22.49 -16.38
N LEU A 267 -22.82 22.39 -15.26
CA LEU A 267 -22.70 23.46 -14.26
C LEU A 267 -21.96 24.70 -14.80
N GLU A 268 -20.94 24.51 -15.64
CA GLU A 268 -20.23 25.59 -16.33
C GLU A 268 -21.15 26.40 -17.25
N VAL A 269 -22.04 25.73 -18.00
CA VAL A 269 -23.04 26.40 -18.84
C VAL A 269 -24.02 27.23 -17.99
N PHE A 270 -24.47 26.71 -16.85
CA PHE A 270 -25.35 27.44 -15.94
C PHE A 270 -24.66 28.66 -15.29
N THR A 271 -23.39 28.55 -14.94
CA THR A 271 -22.61 29.61 -14.30
C THR A 271 -21.98 30.59 -15.28
N LYS A 272 -21.98 30.29 -16.59
CA LYS A 272 -21.25 31.00 -17.65
C LYS A 272 -19.73 31.08 -17.39
N ASN A 273 -19.19 30.10 -16.67
CA ASN A 273 -17.76 29.97 -16.42
C ASN A 273 -17.25 28.75 -17.19
N TYR A 274 -16.44 28.96 -18.22
CA TYR A 274 -16.00 27.90 -19.16
C TYR A 274 -14.52 27.53 -18.99
N GLU A 275 -13.96 27.79 -17.80
CA GLU A 275 -12.52 27.68 -17.54
C GLU A 275 -12.13 26.38 -16.80
N ILE A 276 -13.09 25.64 -16.25
CA ILE A 276 -12.86 24.47 -15.41
C ILE A 276 -12.53 23.24 -16.26
N VAL A 277 -13.32 23.00 -17.30
CA VAL A 277 -13.07 21.90 -18.25
C VAL A 277 -12.42 22.45 -19.52
N GLY A 278 -11.18 22.05 -19.76
CA GLY A 278 -10.41 22.49 -20.92
C GLY A 278 -9.68 21.35 -21.61
N ILE A 279 -8.84 21.70 -22.60
CA ILE A 279 -8.03 20.72 -23.35
C ILE A 279 -7.11 19.90 -22.43
N GLY A 280 -6.63 20.51 -21.36
CA GLY A 280 -5.85 19.88 -20.31
C GLY A 280 -6.60 18.76 -19.58
N THR A 281 -7.92 18.84 -19.44
CA THR A 281 -8.71 17.76 -18.83
C THR A 281 -8.63 16.48 -19.69
N VAL A 282 -8.68 16.63 -21.02
CA VAL A 282 -8.52 15.52 -21.97
C VAL A 282 -7.09 14.96 -21.91
N ILE A 283 -6.08 15.83 -21.85
CA ILE A 283 -4.67 15.41 -21.74
C ILE A 283 -4.46 14.65 -20.43
N CYS A 284 -4.98 15.14 -19.30
CA CYS A 284 -4.91 14.46 -18.01
C CYS A 284 -5.52 13.05 -18.07
N ALA A 285 -6.70 12.90 -18.68
CA ALA A 285 -7.37 11.61 -18.85
C ALA A 285 -6.51 10.60 -19.64
N LEU A 286 -5.77 11.06 -20.65
CA LEU A 286 -4.92 10.20 -21.49
C LEU A 286 -3.56 9.87 -20.87
N PHE A 287 -2.95 10.80 -20.15
CA PHE A 287 -1.54 10.70 -19.74
C PHE A 287 -1.34 10.33 -18.27
N VAL A 288 -2.19 10.77 -17.33
CA VAL A 288 -1.97 10.53 -15.89
C VAL A 288 -1.82 9.03 -15.59
N SER A 289 -2.69 8.19 -16.15
CA SER A 289 -2.63 6.73 -15.97
C SER A 289 -1.38 6.09 -16.56
N ARG A 290 -0.81 6.65 -17.64
CA ARG A 290 0.42 6.16 -18.28
C ARG A 290 1.66 6.56 -17.46
N LEU A 291 1.67 7.79 -16.94
CA LEU A 291 2.73 8.29 -16.05
C LEU A 291 2.84 7.44 -14.78
N ILE A 292 1.70 7.09 -14.16
CA ILE A 292 1.69 6.19 -12.99
C ILE A 292 2.36 4.85 -13.32
N LYS A 293 2.04 4.25 -14.48
CA LYS A 293 2.67 2.99 -14.90
C LYS A 293 4.17 3.12 -15.14
N LEU A 294 4.62 4.27 -15.67
CA LEU A 294 6.04 4.57 -15.87
C LEU A 294 6.78 4.66 -14.53
N TYR A 295 6.19 5.32 -13.52
CA TYR A 295 6.77 5.38 -12.17
C TYR A 295 6.90 4.00 -11.55
N GLN A 296 5.87 3.15 -11.69
CA GLN A 296 5.92 1.76 -11.22
C GLN A 296 7.03 0.97 -11.91
N ALA A 297 7.14 1.06 -13.24
CA ALA A 297 8.20 0.39 -13.99
C ALA A 297 9.61 0.86 -13.59
N ALA A 298 9.78 2.17 -13.38
CA ALA A 298 11.05 2.74 -12.94
C ALA A 298 11.43 2.27 -11.53
N ALA A 299 10.47 2.19 -10.60
CA ALA A 299 10.71 1.70 -9.24
C ALA A 299 11.12 0.23 -9.21
N VAL A 300 10.46 -0.63 -10.00
CA VAL A 300 10.85 -2.04 -10.15
C VAL A 300 12.27 -2.16 -10.70
N PHE A 301 12.61 -1.35 -11.71
CA PHE A 301 13.96 -1.34 -12.28
C PHE A 301 15.03 -0.93 -11.25
N ILE A 302 14.79 0.13 -10.48
CA ILE A 302 15.71 0.60 -9.43
C ILE A 302 15.91 -0.46 -8.35
N ASN A 303 14.82 -1.06 -7.86
CA ASN A 303 14.89 -2.11 -6.85
C ASN A 303 15.66 -3.34 -7.37
N SER A 304 15.40 -3.78 -8.60
CA SER A 304 16.13 -4.90 -9.21
C SER A 304 17.64 -4.66 -9.33
N ARG A 305 18.05 -3.40 -9.58
CA ARG A 305 19.46 -3.00 -9.65
C ARG A 305 20.13 -3.00 -8.28
N ASN A 306 19.42 -2.58 -7.24
CA ASN A 306 19.94 -2.59 -5.86
C ASN A 306 20.18 -4.02 -5.37
N TYR A 307 19.29 -4.97 -5.70
CA TYR A 307 19.49 -6.39 -5.39
C TYR A 307 20.72 -6.98 -6.08
N LEU A 308 20.98 -6.61 -7.34
CA LEU A 308 22.18 -7.05 -8.08
C LEU A 308 23.47 -6.46 -7.51
N HIS A 309 23.43 -5.24 -6.97
CA HIS A 309 24.58 -4.61 -6.33
C HIS A 309 24.86 -5.10 -4.91
N SER A 310 23.85 -5.59 -4.18
CA SER A 310 24.03 -6.22 -2.86
C SER A 310 24.45 -7.70 -2.94
N ALA A 311 24.33 -8.33 -4.12
CA ALA A 311 24.69 -9.72 -4.37
C ALA A 311 26.10 -9.89 -4.97
N LEU A 312 26.82 -8.77 -5.19
CA LEU A 312 28.22 -8.70 -5.62
C LEU A 312 29.08 -8.20 -4.46
#